data_AF-A0A2P2DHR7-F1
#
_entry.id   AF-A0A2P2DHR7-F1
#
_cell.length_a   1.000
_cell.length_b   1.000
_cell.length_c   1.000
_cell.angle_alpha   90.00
_cell.angle_beta   90.00
_cell.angle_gamma   90.00
#
_symmetry.space_group_name_H-M   'P 1'
#
loop_
_entity.id
_entity.type
_entity.pdbx_description
1 polymer ?
#
loop_
_entity_poly.entity_id
_entity_poly.type
_entity_poly.pdbx_seq_one_letter_code
_entity_poly.pdbx_strand_id
1 'polypeptide(L)'
;MEYLERFWAFVSFYLPSHLSIDNNKDKNILIVPGFRAGRFFYARLKSNLDNLGFKVGILSTLRNPTSLEEAIQHLAKQILTAPNEVTLIAHNTGGLLVLILPDEARRKVKRLITLGTPFHGSDRFTNTRFSYWGFESDWVKTNYKNALFFPLFQPLSAIEDFSFPPQESTEFGQGRDLWFDIPGNYNLVRRNENIRTLREFLGTPKDNINIAPSPKANPDFAVPKKIEVDFSKYEPAVYKKNQATLAKKKSSSNKELSKPSPKTKQKVKQTPKPKAKPKKKSKR
;
A
#
# COMPACT_ATOMS: atom_id res chain seq x y z
N MET A 1 18.26 2.31 7.73
CA MET A 1 18.06 1.01 7.04
C MET A 1 17.64 1.21 5.59
N GLU A 2 16.59 1.98 5.32
CA GLU A 2 16.16 2.35 3.95
C GLU A 2 17.30 2.91 3.06
N TYR A 3 18.15 3.79 3.60
CA TYR A 3 19.29 4.35 2.87
C TYR A 3 20.24 3.29 2.30
N LEU A 4 20.45 2.19 3.02
CA LEU A 4 21.32 1.10 2.57
C LEU A 4 20.66 0.33 1.41
N GLU A 5 19.37 0.02 1.50
CA GLU A 5 18.66 -0.63 0.40
C GLU A 5 18.59 0.29 -0.82
N ARG A 6 18.37 1.59 -0.64
CA ARG A 6 18.43 2.59 -1.72
C ARG A 6 19.81 2.65 -2.38
N PHE A 7 20.88 2.55 -1.58
CA PHE A 7 22.25 2.45 -2.11
C PHE A 7 22.43 1.19 -2.95
N TRP A 8 22.00 0.01 -2.46
CA TRP A 8 22.09 -1.23 -3.24
C TRP A 8 21.23 -1.23 -4.49
N ALA A 9 20.04 -0.65 -4.43
CA ALA A 9 19.18 -0.43 -5.59
C ALA A 9 19.92 0.38 -6.65
N PHE A 10 20.54 1.49 -6.24
CA PHE A 10 21.34 2.36 -7.11
C PHE A 10 22.55 1.64 -7.69
N VAL A 11 23.37 0.96 -6.88
CA VAL A 11 24.53 0.20 -7.37
C VAL A 11 24.10 -0.82 -8.42
N SER A 12 23.05 -1.58 -8.14
CA SER A 12 22.57 -2.61 -9.08
C SER A 12 22.04 -2.03 -10.40
N PHE A 13 21.58 -0.77 -10.43
CA PHE A 13 21.08 -0.10 -11.63
C PHE A 13 22.19 0.19 -12.65
N TYR A 14 23.41 0.43 -12.18
CA TYR A 14 24.57 0.65 -13.03
C TYR A 14 25.30 -0.64 -13.45
N LEU A 15 24.93 -1.80 -12.88
CA LEU A 15 25.46 -3.07 -13.34
C LEU A 15 24.95 -3.40 -14.76
N PRO A 16 25.78 -3.98 -15.65
CA PRO A 16 25.39 -4.30 -17.03
C PRO A 16 24.11 -5.14 -17.15
N SER A 17 23.91 -6.05 -16.20
CA SER A 17 22.72 -6.91 -16.11
C SER A 17 21.40 -6.14 -15.98
N HIS A 18 21.42 -4.87 -15.57
CA HIS A 18 20.19 -4.09 -15.48
C HIS A 18 19.46 -3.99 -16.82
N LEU A 19 20.23 -3.89 -17.91
CA LEU A 19 19.69 -3.74 -19.26
C LEU A 19 19.33 -5.08 -19.91
N SER A 20 19.69 -6.22 -19.29
CA SER A 20 19.42 -7.54 -19.87
C SER A 20 17.92 -7.83 -19.86
N ILE A 21 17.39 -8.19 -21.03
CA ILE A 21 15.99 -8.58 -21.21
C ILE A 21 15.86 -10.08 -20.96
N ASP A 22 14.92 -10.46 -20.09
CA ASP A 22 14.58 -11.87 -19.86
C ASP A 22 13.71 -12.44 -20.98
N ASN A 23 13.78 -13.76 -21.16
CA ASN A 23 12.74 -14.49 -21.86
C ASN A 23 11.49 -14.60 -20.95
N ASN A 24 10.42 -13.89 -21.31
CA ASN A 24 9.20 -13.83 -20.53
C ASN A 24 8.11 -14.83 -20.96
N LYS A 25 8.36 -15.66 -21.98
CA LYS A 25 7.35 -16.55 -22.60
C LYS A 25 6.68 -17.53 -21.65
N ASP A 26 7.33 -17.88 -20.55
CA ASP A 26 6.82 -18.81 -19.55
C ASP A 26 6.59 -18.17 -18.18
N LYS A 27 6.66 -16.84 -18.08
CA LYS A 27 6.56 -16.13 -16.79
C LYS A 27 5.12 -15.77 -16.46
N ASN A 28 4.72 -16.05 -15.23
CA ASN A 28 3.38 -15.76 -14.71
C ASN A 28 3.37 -14.46 -13.89
N ILE A 29 4.53 -14.08 -13.35
CA ILE A 29 4.74 -12.82 -12.63
C ILE A 29 5.86 -12.05 -13.32
N LEU A 30 5.64 -10.76 -13.58
CA LEU A 30 6.67 -9.86 -14.07
C LEU A 30 6.87 -8.73 -13.06
N ILE A 31 8.10 -8.53 -12.62
CA ILE A 31 8.49 -7.42 -11.75
C ILE A 31 8.90 -6.25 -12.63
N VAL A 32 8.27 -5.09 -12.43
CA VAL A 32 8.64 -3.82 -13.08
C VAL A 32 9.53 -3.03 -12.11
N PRO A 33 10.82 -2.85 -12.43
CA PRO A 33 11.72 -2.06 -11.60
C PRO A 33 11.32 -0.59 -11.46
N GLY A 34 11.67 -0.03 -10.31
CA GLY A 34 11.41 1.36 -9.96
C GLY A 34 12.62 2.28 -10.19
N PHE A 35 12.44 3.54 -9.80
CA PHE A 35 13.43 4.60 -9.94
C PHE A 35 14.82 4.16 -9.44
N ARG A 36 15.80 4.11 -10.36
CA ARG A 36 17.19 3.74 -10.07
C ARG A 36 17.35 2.44 -9.29
N ALA A 37 16.42 1.49 -9.44
CA ALA A 37 16.52 0.16 -8.87
C ALA A 37 16.90 -0.84 -9.96
N GLY A 38 18.11 -1.38 -9.89
CA GLY A 38 18.58 -2.34 -10.88
C GLY A 38 17.97 -3.73 -10.72
N ARG A 39 18.14 -4.53 -11.77
CA ARG A 39 17.60 -5.88 -11.86
C ARG A 39 17.98 -6.77 -10.66
N PHE A 40 19.27 -6.78 -10.29
CA PHE A 40 19.75 -7.63 -9.19
C PHE A 40 19.20 -7.25 -7.82
N PHE A 41 18.74 -6.01 -7.63
CA PHE A 41 18.09 -5.60 -6.39
C PHE A 41 16.87 -6.49 -6.05
N TYR A 42 16.16 -6.91 -7.09
CA TYR A 42 14.95 -7.75 -7.01
C TYR A 42 15.24 -9.25 -6.91
N ALA A 43 16.50 -9.69 -6.94
CA ALA A 43 16.86 -11.11 -6.91
C ALA A 43 16.29 -11.84 -5.69
N ARG A 44 16.24 -11.17 -4.53
CA ARG A 44 15.67 -11.74 -3.30
C ARG A 44 14.17 -11.98 -3.42
N LEU A 45 13.43 -10.98 -3.90
CA LEU A 45 11.99 -11.10 -4.14
C LEU A 45 11.71 -12.21 -5.16
N LYS A 46 12.42 -12.18 -6.30
CA LYS A 46 12.34 -13.20 -7.35
C LYS A 46 12.54 -14.61 -6.77
N SER A 47 13.64 -14.85 -6.05
CA SER A 47 13.93 -16.15 -5.46
C SER A 47 12.83 -16.61 -4.50
N ASN A 48 12.28 -15.73 -3.68
CA ASN A 48 11.20 -16.07 -2.76
C ASN A 48 9.90 -16.48 -3.47
N LEU A 49 9.57 -15.80 -4.57
CA LEU A 49 8.40 -16.13 -5.38
C LEU A 49 8.62 -17.37 -6.24
N ASP A 50 9.81 -17.55 -6.81
CA ASP A 50 10.19 -18.78 -7.51
C ASP A 50 10.10 -20.00 -6.58
N ASN A 51 10.53 -19.86 -5.32
CA ASN A 51 10.43 -20.91 -4.30
C ASN A 51 8.97 -21.26 -3.93
N LEU A 52 8.00 -20.39 -4.21
CA LEU A 52 6.57 -20.72 -4.11
C LEU A 52 6.03 -21.45 -5.35
N GLY A 53 6.84 -21.60 -6.40
CA GLY A 53 6.46 -22.22 -7.67
C GLY A 53 5.98 -21.22 -8.73
N PHE A 54 6.04 -19.91 -8.46
CA PHE A 54 5.79 -18.93 -9.52
C PHE A 54 6.96 -18.92 -10.50
N LYS A 55 6.67 -18.61 -11.76
CA LYS A 55 7.71 -18.32 -12.75
C LYS A 55 7.85 -16.82 -12.86
N VAL A 56 8.91 -16.25 -12.27
CA VAL A 56 9.07 -14.79 -12.17
C VAL A 56 10.09 -14.27 -13.17
N GLY A 57 9.71 -13.25 -13.94
CA GLY A 57 10.60 -12.42 -14.76
C GLY A 57 10.84 -11.07 -14.09
N ILE A 58 12.03 -10.49 -14.27
CA ILE A 58 12.28 -9.09 -13.91
C ILE A 58 12.43 -8.33 -15.23
N LEU A 59 11.66 -7.27 -15.42
CA LEU A 59 11.72 -6.49 -16.65
C LEU A 59 12.93 -5.56 -16.63
N SER A 60 13.49 -5.31 -17.81
CA SER A 60 14.54 -4.32 -18.01
C SER A 60 13.91 -2.92 -18.17
N THR A 61 14.48 -1.91 -17.51
CA THR A 61 14.12 -0.50 -17.72
C THR A 61 15.32 0.23 -18.31
N LEU A 62 15.06 1.25 -19.12
CA LEU A 62 16.13 2.06 -19.70
C LEU A 62 16.74 2.96 -18.62
N ARG A 63 18.07 3.10 -18.63
CA ARG A 63 18.75 3.98 -17.67
C ARG A 63 18.45 5.46 -17.91
N ASN A 64 18.51 5.86 -19.17
CA ASN A 64 18.36 7.23 -19.64
C ASN A 64 17.47 7.22 -20.90
N PRO A 65 16.18 6.88 -20.78
CA PRO A 65 15.27 7.02 -21.92
C PRO A 65 15.25 8.48 -22.37
N THR A 66 15.11 8.72 -23.67
CA THR A 66 14.98 10.05 -24.27
C THR A 66 13.62 10.66 -23.94
N SER A 67 12.57 9.83 -23.89
CA SER A 67 11.21 10.24 -23.53
C SER A 67 10.51 9.20 -22.66
N LEU A 68 9.37 9.59 -22.09
CA LEU A 68 8.52 8.68 -21.31
C LEU A 68 7.95 7.57 -22.20
N GLU A 69 7.55 7.92 -23.42
CA GLU A 69 7.04 7.01 -24.43
C GLU A 69 8.06 5.93 -24.78
N GLU A 70 9.34 6.30 -24.96
CA GLU A 70 10.40 5.31 -25.21
C GLU A 70 10.51 4.29 -24.06
N ALA A 71 10.50 4.78 -22.82
CA ALA A 71 10.56 3.91 -21.64
C ALA A 71 9.37 2.93 -21.58
N ILE A 72 8.17 3.40 -21.92
CA ILE A 72 6.95 2.60 -21.93
C ILE A 72 6.95 1.61 -23.07
N GLN A 73 7.33 2.00 -24.28
CA GLN A 73 7.40 1.09 -25.42
C GLN A 73 8.44 0.00 -25.19
N HIS A 74 9.57 0.32 -24.57
CA HIS A 74 10.56 -0.67 -24.14
C HIS A 74 9.98 -1.67 -23.13
N LEU A 75 9.17 -1.20 -22.17
CA LEU A 75 8.50 -2.06 -21.19
C LEU A 75 7.40 -2.92 -21.84
N ALA A 76 6.56 -2.31 -22.67
CA ALA A 76 5.43 -2.94 -23.35
C ALA A 76 5.88 -4.09 -24.24
N LYS A 77 6.97 -3.90 -25.01
CA LYS A 77 7.57 -4.97 -25.84
C LYS A 77 7.92 -6.21 -25.02
N GLN A 78 8.45 -6.04 -23.81
CA GLN A 78 8.78 -7.17 -22.93
C GLN A 78 7.52 -7.86 -22.37
N ILE A 79 6.50 -7.09 -21.97
CA ILE A 79 5.23 -7.63 -21.46
C ILE A 79 4.50 -8.43 -22.55
N LEU A 80 4.52 -7.96 -23.80
CA LEU A 80 3.87 -8.63 -24.93
C LEU A 80 4.45 -10.03 -25.22
N THR A 81 5.71 -10.28 -24.85
CA THR A 81 6.32 -11.62 -24.99
C THR A 81 5.85 -12.64 -23.95
N ALA A 82 5.13 -12.19 -22.92
CA ALA A 82 4.63 -13.05 -21.87
C ALA A 82 3.29 -13.71 -22.23
N PRO A 83 2.91 -14.78 -21.51
CA PRO A 83 1.56 -15.35 -21.58
C PRO A 83 0.46 -14.32 -21.34
N ASN A 84 -0.78 -14.69 -21.64
CA ASN A 84 -1.92 -13.91 -21.20
C ASN A 84 -2.10 -14.08 -19.68
N GLU A 85 -2.82 -13.15 -19.06
CA GLU A 85 -3.17 -13.18 -17.65
C GLU A 85 -2.00 -13.10 -16.66
N VAL A 86 -0.93 -12.37 -17.00
CA VAL A 86 0.20 -12.18 -16.08
C VAL A 86 -0.16 -11.29 -14.89
N THR A 87 0.53 -11.52 -13.77
CA THR A 87 0.57 -10.56 -12.66
C THR A 87 1.77 -9.62 -12.84
N LEU A 88 1.53 -8.32 -12.87
CA LEU A 88 2.58 -7.32 -12.74
C LEU A 88 2.78 -6.97 -11.26
N ILE A 89 4.03 -6.99 -10.81
CA ILE A 89 4.45 -6.40 -9.54
C ILE A 89 5.31 -5.18 -9.86
N ALA A 90 4.75 -3.99 -9.73
CA ALA A 90 5.42 -2.75 -10.10
C ALA A 90 5.90 -1.99 -8.85
N HIS A 91 7.20 -1.75 -8.77
CA HIS A 91 7.82 -1.07 -7.63
C HIS A 91 8.03 0.41 -7.95
N ASN A 92 7.60 1.29 -7.04
CA ASN A 92 7.84 2.73 -7.08
C ASN A 92 7.34 3.37 -8.39
N THR A 93 8.17 4.18 -9.04
CA THR A 93 7.87 4.77 -10.36
C THR A 93 7.66 3.73 -11.45
N GLY A 94 8.05 2.45 -11.25
CA GLY A 94 7.64 1.37 -12.14
C GLY A 94 6.12 1.23 -12.18
N GLY A 95 5.45 1.51 -11.06
CA GLY A 95 4.00 1.63 -10.96
C GLY A 95 3.42 2.78 -11.76
N LEU A 96 4.11 3.92 -11.84
CA LEU A 96 3.69 5.04 -12.69
C LEU A 96 3.84 4.73 -14.18
N LEU A 97 4.91 4.03 -14.57
CA LEU A 97 5.13 3.62 -15.96
C LEU A 97 4.01 2.70 -16.48
N VAL A 98 3.51 1.79 -15.64
CA VAL A 98 2.48 0.84 -16.10
C VAL A 98 1.11 1.50 -16.35
N LEU A 99 0.84 2.67 -15.77
CA LEU A 99 -0.45 3.37 -15.89
C LEU A 99 -0.77 3.82 -17.30
N ILE A 100 0.24 3.97 -18.15
CA ILE A 100 0.10 4.40 -19.54
C ILE A 100 0.67 3.36 -20.51
N LEU A 101 0.63 2.09 -20.11
CA LEU A 101 0.86 0.99 -21.04
C LEU A 101 -0.14 1.04 -22.20
N PRO A 102 0.32 0.79 -23.45
CA PRO A 102 -0.56 0.57 -24.58
C PRO A 102 -1.56 -0.55 -24.28
N ASP A 103 -2.75 -0.43 -24.85
CA ASP A 103 -3.86 -1.37 -24.62
C ASP A 103 -3.47 -2.83 -24.86
N GLU A 104 -2.68 -3.11 -25.89
CA GLU A 104 -2.21 -4.47 -26.20
C GLU A 104 -1.41 -5.09 -25.05
N ALA A 105 -0.47 -4.34 -24.48
CA ALA A 105 0.33 -4.79 -23.35
C ALA A 105 -0.51 -4.83 -22.06
N ARG A 106 -1.40 -3.86 -21.85
CA ARG A 106 -2.28 -3.81 -20.68
C ARG A 106 -3.22 -5.02 -20.63
N ARG A 107 -3.78 -5.45 -21.77
CA ARG A 107 -4.67 -6.63 -21.88
C ARG A 107 -4.01 -7.95 -21.48
N LYS A 108 -2.68 -8.05 -21.52
CA LYS A 108 -1.95 -9.22 -21.01
C LYS A 108 -2.01 -9.31 -19.48
N VAL A 109 -2.25 -8.20 -18.79
CA VAL A 109 -2.14 -8.09 -17.33
C VAL A 109 -3.50 -8.36 -16.68
N LYS A 110 -3.62 -9.49 -15.98
CA LYS A 110 -4.82 -9.80 -15.18
C LYS A 110 -4.80 -9.09 -13.83
N ARG A 111 -3.61 -8.97 -13.23
CA ARG A 111 -3.44 -8.38 -11.90
C ARG A 111 -2.28 -7.40 -11.89
N LEU A 112 -2.51 -6.21 -11.36
CA LEU A 112 -1.49 -5.22 -11.06
C LEU A 112 -1.36 -5.08 -9.55
N ILE A 113 -0.18 -5.38 -9.04
CA ILE A 113 0.23 -5.14 -7.66
C ILE A 113 1.27 -4.03 -7.70
N THR A 114 0.99 -2.90 -7.07
CA THR A 114 1.96 -1.82 -6.92
C THR A 114 2.54 -1.82 -5.53
N LEU A 115 3.85 -1.59 -5.43
CA LEU A 115 4.60 -1.53 -4.18
C LEU A 115 5.21 -0.14 -4.04
N GLY A 116 4.68 0.68 -3.14
CA GLY A 116 5.18 2.02 -2.85
C GLY A 116 5.19 2.95 -4.07
N THR A 117 4.20 2.82 -4.94
CA THR A 117 4.08 3.68 -6.12
C THR A 117 3.66 5.09 -5.67
N PRO A 118 4.41 6.14 -6.02
CA PRO A 118 4.01 7.50 -5.68
C PRO A 118 2.88 7.98 -6.62
N PHE A 119 1.65 7.50 -6.40
CA PHE A 119 0.46 7.80 -7.19
C PHE A 119 0.10 9.28 -7.27
N HIS A 120 0.51 10.10 -6.31
CA HIS A 120 0.36 11.55 -6.35
C HIS A 120 1.64 12.28 -6.79
N GLY A 121 2.63 11.55 -7.31
CA GLY A 121 3.93 12.10 -7.68
C GLY A 121 4.81 12.26 -6.46
N SER A 122 5.96 12.92 -6.60
CA SER A 122 6.83 13.20 -5.46
C SER A 122 7.66 14.47 -5.67
N ASP A 123 7.90 15.21 -4.59
CA ASP A 123 8.79 16.38 -4.56
C ASP A 123 10.21 16.04 -5.02
N ARG A 124 10.60 14.76 -4.92
CA ARG A 124 11.87 14.25 -5.43
C ARG A 124 12.08 14.55 -6.92
N PHE A 125 11.00 14.64 -7.69
CA PHE A 125 11.04 14.82 -9.13
C PHE A 125 10.85 16.28 -9.55
N THR A 126 10.47 17.15 -8.63
CA THR A 126 10.33 18.59 -8.86
C THR A 126 11.64 19.18 -9.36
N ASN A 127 11.58 20.01 -10.41
CA ASN A 127 12.75 20.62 -11.07
C ASN A 127 13.80 19.64 -11.61
N THR A 128 13.41 18.39 -11.87
CA THR A 128 14.26 17.42 -12.56
C THR A 128 13.76 17.18 -13.98
N ARG A 129 14.53 16.45 -14.80
CA ARG A 129 14.06 15.94 -16.10
C ARG A 129 12.83 15.02 -16.03
N PHE A 130 12.45 14.59 -14.82
CA PHE A 130 11.29 13.76 -14.54
C PHE A 130 10.17 14.55 -13.85
N SER A 131 10.13 15.87 -14.01
CA SER A 131 9.16 16.78 -13.34
C SER A 131 7.69 16.45 -13.61
N TYR A 132 7.38 15.70 -14.66
CA TYR A 132 6.05 15.12 -14.91
C TYR A 132 5.65 14.04 -13.88
N TRP A 133 6.56 13.57 -13.03
CA TRP A 133 6.26 12.78 -11.83
C TRP A 133 6.36 13.63 -10.56
N GLY A 134 6.51 14.96 -10.69
CA GLY A 134 6.47 15.89 -9.57
C GLY A 134 5.17 15.76 -8.81
N PHE A 135 5.22 16.04 -7.50
CA PHE A 135 4.05 15.98 -6.64
C PHE A 135 2.92 16.83 -7.23
N GLU A 136 1.75 16.23 -7.36
CA GLU A 136 0.54 16.85 -7.90
C GLU A 136 0.66 17.47 -9.31
N SER A 137 1.66 17.06 -10.09
CA SER A 137 1.80 17.47 -11.48
C SER A 137 0.60 17.04 -12.34
N ASP A 138 0.34 17.77 -13.42
CA ASP A 138 -0.77 17.51 -14.34
C ASP A 138 -0.76 16.07 -14.86
N TRP A 139 0.41 15.58 -15.24
CA TRP A 139 0.57 14.21 -15.71
C TRP A 139 0.09 13.20 -14.67
N VAL A 140 0.45 13.37 -13.40
CA VAL A 140 0.03 12.45 -12.34
C VAL A 140 -1.48 12.54 -12.10
N LYS A 141 -2.02 13.75 -11.98
CA LYS A 141 -3.46 13.99 -11.78
C LYS A 141 -4.30 13.36 -12.89
N THR A 142 -3.83 13.39 -14.13
CA THR A 142 -4.48 12.75 -15.27
C THR A 142 -4.36 11.23 -15.24
N ASN A 143 -3.19 10.68 -14.92
CA ASN A 143 -2.91 9.26 -15.19
C ASN A 143 -3.07 8.33 -13.98
N TYR A 144 -3.07 8.81 -12.74
CA TYR A 144 -3.07 7.92 -11.56
C TYR A 144 -4.28 6.96 -11.53
N LYS A 145 -5.45 7.44 -11.98
CA LYS A 145 -6.69 6.64 -12.06
C LYS A 145 -6.64 5.52 -13.09
N ASN A 146 -5.70 5.54 -14.04
CA ASN A 146 -5.56 4.48 -15.03
C ASN A 146 -5.22 3.13 -14.39
N ALA A 147 -4.74 3.13 -13.15
CA ALA A 147 -4.57 1.91 -12.36
C ALA A 147 -5.88 1.10 -12.24
N LEU A 148 -7.04 1.76 -12.28
CA LEU A 148 -8.36 1.14 -12.23
C LEU A 148 -8.76 0.42 -13.53
N PHE A 149 -8.02 0.63 -14.62
CA PHE A 149 -8.24 -0.11 -15.87
C PHE A 149 -7.61 -1.50 -15.86
N PHE A 150 -6.85 -1.85 -14.82
CA PHE A 150 -6.35 -3.21 -14.61
C PHE A 150 -7.43 -4.04 -13.90
N PRO A 151 -7.74 -5.27 -14.37
CA PRO A 151 -8.87 -6.04 -13.83
C PRO A 151 -8.80 -6.28 -12.33
N LEU A 152 -7.60 -6.60 -11.83
CA LEU A 152 -7.32 -6.76 -10.40
C LEU A 152 -6.19 -5.82 -10.01
N PHE A 153 -6.52 -4.64 -9.51
CA PHE A 153 -5.55 -3.67 -9.04
C PHE A 153 -5.48 -3.64 -7.51
N GLN A 154 -4.28 -3.83 -6.95
CA GLN A 154 -3.99 -3.70 -5.52
C GLN A 154 -2.81 -2.73 -5.28
N PRO A 155 -3.06 -1.59 -4.63
CA PRO A 155 -2.01 -0.75 -4.09
C PRO A 155 -1.54 -1.26 -2.73
N LEU A 156 -0.23 -1.41 -2.58
CA LEU A 156 0.41 -1.65 -1.30
C LEU A 156 1.51 -0.62 -1.08
N SER A 157 1.52 -0.03 0.11
CA SER A 157 2.45 1.03 0.47
C SER A 157 3.12 0.72 1.81
N ALA A 158 4.31 1.29 2.02
CA ALA A 158 4.93 1.22 3.34
C ALA A 158 4.15 2.14 4.28
N ILE A 159 4.01 1.75 5.55
CA ILE A 159 3.39 2.62 6.57
C ILE A 159 4.04 4.01 6.62
N GLU A 160 5.34 4.07 6.36
CA GLU A 160 6.10 5.31 6.19
C GLU A 160 7.04 5.17 4.97
N ASP A 161 7.05 6.15 4.08
CA ASP A 161 7.90 6.24 2.90
C ASP A 161 8.86 7.44 3.01
N PHE A 162 10.16 7.15 3.13
CA PHE A 162 11.22 8.15 3.20
C PHE A 162 11.88 8.48 1.85
N SER A 163 11.48 7.80 0.79
CA SER A 163 12.08 7.85 -0.54
C SER A 163 11.32 8.76 -1.50
N PHE A 164 10.00 8.87 -1.34
CA PHE A 164 9.12 9.67 -2.20
C PHE A 164 8.22 10.60 -1.38
N PRO A 165 8.75 11.74 -0.90
CA PRO A 165 7.94 12.73 -0.18
C PRO A 165 6.97 13.46 -1.13
N PRO A 166 5.85 14.00 -0.62
CA PRO A 166 5.38 13.87 0.77
C PRO A 166 4.79 12.47 1.07
N GLN A 167 4.48 12.14 2.33
CA GLN A 167 4.09 10.78 2.74
C GLN A 167 2.85 10.27 1.98
N GLU A 168 1.90 11.18 1.74
CA GLU A 168 0.65 10.91 1.02
C GLU A 168 0.89 10.56 -0.45
N SER A 169 2.11 10.79 -0.98
CA SER A 169 2.48 10.47 -2.36
C SER A 169 2.16 9.03 -2.73
N THR A 170 2.39 8.11 -1.81
CA THR A 170 2.25 6.66 -2.06
C THR A 170 0.87 6.10 -1.77
N GLU A 171 -0.04 6.92 -1.25
CA GLU A 171 -1.43 6.56 -1.11
C GLU A 171 -2.09 6.56 -2.48
N PHE A 172 -2.77 5.48 -2.85
CA PHE A 172 -3.72 5.53 -3.95
C PHE A 172 -5.02 6.24 -3.51
N GLY A 173 -5.41 6.01 -2.26
CA GLY A 173 -6.64 6.50 -1.64
C GLY A 173 -7.84 5.56 -1.82
N GLN A 174 -9.03 6.08 -1.50
CA GLN A 174 -10.31 5.38 -1.65
C GLN A 174 -10.45 4.09 -0.81
N GLY A 175 -9.64 3.94 0.24
CA GLY A 175 -9.67 2.78 1.13
C GLY A 175 -9.17 1.48 0.49
N ARG A 176 -8.37 1.55 -0.58
CA ARG A 176 -7.85 0.38 -1.30
C ARG A 176 -6.41 0.02 -0.89
N ASP A 177 -5.70 0.95 -0.26
CA ASP A 177 -4.31 0.77 0.14
C ASP A 177 -4.16 -0.26 1.26
N LEU A 178 -3.26 -1.22 1.03
CA LEU A 178 -2.76 -2.10 2.08
C LEU A 178 -1.39 -1.61 2.54
N TRP A 179 -1.14 -1.71 3.83
CA TRP A 179 0.03 -1.13 4.45
C TRP A 179 0.98 -2.22 4.93
N PHE A 180 2.26 -2.07 4.64
CA PHE A 180 3.32 -2.89 5.22
C PHE A 180 3.84 -2.26 6.51
N ASP A 181 3.98 -3.10 7.55
CA ASP A 181 4.43 -2.67 8.87
C ASP A 181 5.88 -2.18 8.88
N ILE A 182 6.73 -2.69 7.97
CA ILE A 182 8.12 -2.27 7.90
C ILE A 182 8.24 -1.02 7.03
N PRO A 183 8.72 0.11 7.59
CA PRO A 183 8.80 1.36 6.86
C PRO A 183 9.92 1.34 5.83
N GLY A 184 9.80 2.24 4.86
CA GLY A 184 10.73 2.39 3.76
C GLY A 184 10.26 1.68 2.50
N ASN A 185 10.30 2.42 1.42
CA ASN A 185 9.84 2.03 0.11
C ASN A 185 10.71 0.94 -0.54
N TYR A 186 12.03 1.10 -0.55
CA TYR A 186 12.95 0.09 -1.07
C TYR A 186 12.97 -1.18 -0.20
N ASN A 187 12.56 -1.09 1.07
CA ASN A 187 12.39 -2.24 1.95
C ASN A 187 11.24 -3.16 1.52
N LEU A 188 10.23 -2.68 0.78
CA LEU A 188 9.06 -3.44 0.32
C LEU A 188 9.44 -4.71 -0.46
N VAL A 189 10.56 -4.69 -1.19
CA VAL A 189 11.03 -5.82 -2.01
C VAL A 189 12.26 -6.52 -1.45
N ARG A 190 12.71 -6.15 -0.24
CA ARG A 190 13.98 -6.61 0.34
C ARG A 190 13.85 -7.22 1.73
N ARG A 191 12.91 -6.75 2.54
CA ARG A 191 12.71 -7.24 3.91
C ARG A 191 11.93 -8.54 3.90
N ASN A 192 12.31 -9.46 4.77
CA ASN A 192 11.71 -10.80 4.80
C ASN A 192 10.24 -10.74 5.20
N GLU A 193 9.91 -9.82 6.10
CA GLU A 193 8.57 -9.56 6.61
C GLU A 193 7.66 -9.11 5.47
N ASN A 194 8.07 -8.07 4.72
CA ASN A 194 7.31 -7.58 3.57
C ASN A 194 7.21 -8.63 2.45
N ILE A 195 8.29 -9.34 2.16
CA ILE A 195 8.27 -10.44 1.18
C ILE A 195 7.31 -11.54 1.65
N ARG A 196 7.29 -11.88 2.95
CA ARG A 196 6.36 -12.87 3.50
C ARG A 196 4.91 -12.42 3.37
N THR A 197 4.58 -11.18 3.71
CA THR A 197 3.23 -10.64 3.54
C THR A 197 2.81 -10.64 2.06
N LEU A 198 3.72 -10.28 1.15
CA LEU A 198 3.46 -10.35 -0.29
C LEU A 198 3.25 -11.81 -0.77
N ARG A 199 3.98 -12.77 -0.22
CA ARG A 199 3.79 -14.20 -0.48
C ARG A 199 2.42 -14.68 -0.01
N GLU A 200 2.03 -14.32 1.20
CA GLU A 200 0.71 -14.66 1.77
C GLU A 200 -0.42 -14.03 0.94
N PHE A 201 -0.23 -12.79 0.50
CA PHE A 201 -1.18 -12.10 -0.39
C PHE A 201 -1.29 -12.74 -1.78
N LEU A 202 -0.17 -13.23 -2.33
CA LEU A 202 -0.15 -13.87 -3.64
C LEU A 202 -0.73 -15.30 -3.63
N GLY A 203 -0.70 -15.98 -2.47
CA GLY A 203 -1.00 -17.39 -2.33
C GLY A 203 0.06 -18.29 -2.98
N THR A 204 -0.25 -19.56 -3.19
CA THR A 204 0.55 -20.45 -4.03
C THR A 204 -0.03 -20.52 -5.45
N PRO A 205 0.78 -20.84 -6.49
CA PRO A 205 0.27 -21.02 -7.85
C PRO A 205 -0.78 -22.12 -7.99
N LYS A 206 -0.82 -23.06 -7.04
CA LYS A 206 -1.80 -24.16 -6.96
C LYS A 206 -3.10 -23.73 -6.29
N ASP A 207 -3.03 -22.68 -5.47
CA ASP A 207 -4.23 -22.00 -5.01
C ASP A 207 -4.74 -21.26 -6.23
N ASN A 208 -5.73 -21.86 -6.90
CA ASN A 208 -6.53 -21.11 -7.85
C ASN A 208 -6.90 -19.83 -7.12
N ILE A 209 -6.43 -18.68 -7.61
CA ILE A 209 -6.92 -17.36 -7.22
C ILE A 209 -8.33 -17.24 -7.83
N ASN A 210 -9.21 -18.19 -7.50
CA ASN A 210 -10.61 -17.97 -7.39
C ASN A 210 -10.71 -17.05 -6.17
N ILE A 211 -10.63 -15.76 -6.44
CA ILE A 211 -11.39 -14.80 -5.66
C ILE A 211 -12.77 -15.42 -5.60
N ALA A 212 -13.14 -15.95 -4.43
CA ALA A 212 -14.48 -16.46 -4.24
C ALA A 212 -15.41 -15.37 -4.79
N PRO A 213 -16.34 -15.70 -5.70
CA PRO A 213 -17.24 -14.69 -6.24
C PRO A 213 -17.80 -13.94 -5.05
N SER A 214 -17.70 -12.61 -5.10
CA SER A 214 -18.23 -11.70 -4.08
C SER A 214 -19.48 -12.34 -3.50
N PRO A 215 -19.57 -12.58 -2.17
CA PRO A 215 -20.71 -13.30 -1.60
C PRO A 215 -21.96 -12.67 -2.18
N LYS A 216 -22.72 -13.45 -2.97
CA LYS A 216 -23.95 -12.96 -3.59
C LYS A 216 -24.73 -12.32 -2.46
N ALA A 217 -25.05 -11.04 -2.59
CA ALA A 217 -25.82 -10.31 -1.60
C ALA A 217 -27.01 -11.19 -1.24
N ASN A 218 -27.11 -11.58 0.03
CA ASN A 218 -28.20 -12.41 0.48
C ASN A 218 -29.50 -11.64 0.16
N PRO A 219 -30.42 -12.19 -0.66
CA PRO A 219 -31.62 -11.46 -1.10
C PRO A 219 -32.45 -10.93 0.07
N ASP A 220 -32.30 -11.51 1.26
CA ASP A 220 -32.93 -11.05 2.51
C ASP A 220 -32.50 -9.64 2.97
N PHE A 221 -31.34 -9.15 2.50
CA PHE A 221 -30.79 -7.84 2.86
C PHE A 221 -30.63 -6.89 1.65
N ALA A 222 -30.98 -7.33 0.44
CA ALA A 222 -30.85 -6.54 -0.78
C ALA A 222 -32.03 -5.58 -1.02
N VAL A 223 -33.10 -5.70 -0.23
CA VAL A 223 -34.25 -4.79 -0.29
C VAL A 223 -34.18 -3.86 0.92
N PRO A 224 -34.01 -2.53 0.73
CA PRO A 224 -34.20 -1.61 1.83
C PRO A 224 -35.65 -1.75 2.31
N LYS A 225 -35.84 -2.28 3.53
CA LYS A 225 -37.14 -2.21 4.19
C LYS A 225 -37.51 -0.74 4.24
N LYS A 226 -38.57 -0.37 3.53
CA LYS A 226 -39.17 0.96 3.58
C LYS A 226 -39.63 1.16 5.03
N ILE A 227 -38.79 1.80 5.84
CA ILE A 227 -39.21 2.26 7.16
C ILE A 227 -40.13 3.44 6.87
N GLU A 228 -41.43 3.20 6.87
CA GLU A 228 -42.41 4.27 6.93
C GLU A 228 -42.27 4.92 8.31
N VAL A 229 -41.46 5.97 8.35
CA VAL A 229 -41.39 6.88 9.48
C VAL A 229 -42.68 7.70 9.45
N ASP A 230 -43.56 7.45 10.40
CA ASP A 230 -44.75 8.28 10.61
C ASP A 230 -44.34 9.64 11.19
N PHE A 231 -44.27 10.64 10.32
CA PHE A 231 -43.89 12.01 10.68
C PHE A 231 -44.99 12.78 11.42
N SER A 232 -46.18 12.22 11.64
CA SER A 232 -47.25 12.86 12.41
C SER A 232 -46.86 13.13 13.88
N LYS A 233 -45.85 12.44 14.40
CA LYS A 233 -45.29 12.66 15.75
C LYS A 233 -44.35 13.87 15.86
N TYR A 234 -43.99 14.49 14.73
CA TYR A 234 -43.13 15.68 14.66
C TYR A 234 -43.89 16.93 14.19
N GLU A 235 -45.22 16.92 14.25
CA GLU A 235 -45.99 18.14 14.05
C GLU A 235 -45.71 19.18 15.16
N PRO A 236 -45.45 20.46 14.81
CA PRO A 236 -45.08 21.51 15.76
C PRO A 236 -46.13 21.77 16.87
N ALA A 237 -47.38 21.36 16.65
CA ALA A 237 -48.47 21.51 17.62
C ALA A 237 -48.35 20.55 18.82
N VAL A 238 -47.74 19.37 18.64
CA VAL A 238 -47.55 18.37 19.71
C VAL A 238 -46.32 18.71 20.59
N TYR A 239 -45.30 19.34 20.00
CA TYR A 239 -44.07 19.73 20.70
C TYR A 239 -44.31 20.80 21.78
N LYS A 240 -45.23 21.75 21.53
CA LYS A 240 -45.58 22.80 22.51
C LYS A 240 -46.38 22.26 23.71
N LYS A 241 -47.14 21.17 23.56
CA LYS A 241 -47.93 20.58 24.65
C LYS A 241 -47.08 19.76 25.62
N ASN A 242 -45.97 19.17 25.15
CA ASN A 242 -45.06 18.37 25.98
C ASN A 242 -43.97 19.18 26.70
N GLN A 243 -43.64 20.41 26.26
CA GLN A 243 -42.78 21.30 27.04
C GLN A 243 -43.49 21.91 28.26
N ALA A 244 -44.81 22.15 28.17
CA ALA A 244 -45.59 22.69 29.29
C ALA A 244 -45.76 21.70 30.46
N THR A 245 -45.73 20.39 30.19
CA THR A 245 -45.81 19.33 31.22
C THR A 245 -44.46 19.00 31.86
N LEU A 246 -43.33 19.21 31.14
CA LEU A 246 -41.98 19.03 31.69
C LEU A 246 -41.49 20.23 32.51
N ALA A 247 -41.98 21.45 32.24
CA ALA A 247 -41.65 22.64 33.02
C ALA A 247 -42.34 22.71 34.39
N LYS A 248 -43.47 22.01 34.60
CA LYS A 248 -44.19 21.97 35.89
C LYS A 248 -43.63 20.97 36.93
N LYS A 249 -42.64 20.14 36.56
CA LYS A 249 -42.12 19.06 37.43
C LYS A 249 -40.71 19.28 37.99
N LYS A 250 -40.09 20.45 37.78
CA LYS A 250 -38.73 20.76 38.28
C LYS A 250 -38.61 22.04 39.13
N SER A 251 -39.73 22.64 39.54
CA SER A 251 -39.76 23.79 40.46
C SER A 251 -40.36 23.44 41.83
N SER A 252 -39.62 22.65 42.61
CA SER A 252 -39.66 22.61 44.09
C SER A 252 -38.53 21.66 44.56
N SER A 253 -37.35 22.22 44.90
CA SER A 253 -36.86 22.46 46.28
C SER A 253 -36.58 21.18 47.08
N ASN A 254 -35.47 20.96 47.79
CA ASN A 254 -34.18 21.62 47.98
C ASN A 254 -33.29 20.66 48.83
N LYS A 255 -31.95 20.80 48.71
CA LYS A 255 -30.87 20.47 49.69
C LYS A 255 -30.81 19.09 50.40
N GLU A 256 -29.68 18.38 50.19
CA GLU A 256 -28.73 18.11 51.29
C GLU A 256 -27.31 17.77 50.76
N LEU A 257 -26.31 18.16 51.55
CA LEU A 257 -24.87 18.21 51.25
C LEU A 257 -24.12 16.94 51.70
N SER A 258 -23.02 16.65 50.98
CA SER A 258 -21.74 16.08 51.46
C SER A 258 -21.61 14.56 51.75
N LYS A 259 -20.79 13.88 50.94
CA LYS A 259 -19.44 13.37 51.30
C LYS A 259 -18.81 12.58 50.13
N PRO A 260 -17.52 12.81 49.79
CA PRO A 260 -16.81 12.06 48.75
C PRO A 260 -16.18 10.78 49.31
N SER A 261 -16.46 9.64 48.71
CA SER A 261 -15.83 8.35 49.01
C SER A 261 -14.48 8.17 48.27
N PRO A 262 -13.46 7.54 48.89
CA PRO A 262 -12.09 7.61 48.41
C PRO A 262 -11.73 6.55 47.36
N LYS A 263 -10.98 6.98 46.34
CA LYS A 263 -10.33 6.14 45.32
C LYS A 263 -9.28 5.22 45.95
N THR A 264 -9.50 3.91 45.86
CA THR A 264 -8.54 2.87 46.23
C THR A 264 -7.40 2.83 45.21
N LYS A 265 -6.21 3.29 45.61
CA LYS A 265 -4.94 3.11 44.88
C LYS A 265 -4.48 1.66 45.00
N GLN A 266 -4.44 0.91 43.90
CA GLN A 266 -3.71 -0.36 43.84
C GLN A 266 -2.20 -0.08 43.73
N LYS A 267 -1.46 -0.69 44.67
CA LYS A 267 -0.01 -0.65 44.82
C LYS A 267 0.68 -1.34 43.63
N VAL A 268 1.55 -0.59 42.95
CA VAL A 268 2.61 -1.12 42.09
C VAL A 268 3.63 -1.85 42.97
N LYS A 269 3.76 -3.17 42.79
CA LYS A 269 4.84 -3.98 43.37
C LYS A 269 6.11 -3.73 42.55
N GLN A 270 7.08 -3.05 43.16
CA GLN A 270 8.41 -2.83 42.62
C GLN A 270 9.20 -4.14 42.57
N THR A 271 9.74 -4.46 41.40
CA THR A 271 10.75 -5.50 41.18
C THR A 271 12.13 -5.01 41.65
N PRO A 272 12.92 -5.83 42.34
CA PRO A 272 14.23 -5.43 42.86
C PRO A 272 15.32 -5.38 41.77
N LYS A 273 16.13 -4.32 41.81
CA LYS A 273 17.34 -4.08 40.98
C LYS A 273 18.38 -5.20 41.12
N PRO A 274 19.12 -5.54 40.04
CA PRO A 274 20.26 -6.46 40.11
C PRO A 274 21.49 -5.83 40.77
N LYS A 275 22.15 -6.61 41.64
CA LYS A 275 23.41 -6.26 42.34
C LYS A 275 24.61 -6.22 41.37
N ALA A 276 25.48 -5.24 41.60
CA ALA A 276 26.73 -5.01 40.88
C ALA A 276 27.77 -6.12 41.12
N LYS A 277 28.54 -6.45 40.07
CA LYS A 277 29.70 -7.35 40.11
C LYS A 277 30.92 -6.66 40.76
N PRO A 278 31.73 -7.35 41.58
CA PRO A 278 32.94 -6.78 42.17
C PRO A 278 34.12 -6.78 41.18
N LYS A 279 34.88 -5.67 41.23
CA LYS A 279 36.17 -5.44 40.54
C LYS A 279 37.21 -6.50 40.95
N LYS A 280 37.82 -7.21 40.00
CA LYS A 280 39.08 -7.93 40.21
C LYS A 280 40.24 -6.94 40.20
N LYS A 281 41.04 -6.97 41.28
CA LYS A 281 42.29 -6.22 41.44
C LYS A 281 43.40 -6.83 40.58
N SER A 282 44.18 -5.93 39.97
CA SER A 282 45.53 -6.18 39.45
C SER A 282 46.53 -6.34 40.60
N LYS A 283 47.40 -7.35 40.48
CA LYS A 283 48.75 -7.49 41.04
C LYS A 283 49.52 -8.27 39.97
N ARG A 284 50.45 -7.66 39.24
CA ARG A 284 51.86 -7.39 39.60
C ARG A 284 52.58 -8.65 40.06
#